data_AF-A0A7J6MMX3-F1
#
_entry.id   AF-A0A7J6MMX3-F1
#
_cell.length_a   1.000
_cell.length_b   1.000
_cell.length_c   1.000
_cell.angle_alpha   90.00
_cell.angle_beta   90.00
_cell.angle_gamma   90.00
#
_symmetry.space_group_name_H-M   'P 1'
#
loop_
_entity.id
_entity.type
_entity.pdbx_description
1 polymer ?
#
loop_
_entity_poly.entity_id
_entity_poly.type
_entity_poly.pdbx_seq_one_letter_code
_entity_poly.pdbx_strand_id
1 'polypeptide(L)'
;AVHDFLYHGTDLQAYDHVEFPGVVPRTFLGSLVLAVSSWPTVRLIDLTMGHSQDNRILSLFVVRGTMAVIAAAALRRLRNACPASSKPALPVIITLCVTGCFHLSFYYTRLLPNSFGLILSTHSLALYIERKTLTAMQVMTFTALVFRCDLLAISLALGIEIIVREVMQHNGGVRALVTSVVVVKLSALKAAVYGVVLSIPLDTLMWQRGMVMWPEGWVFWFNAVENKSHLWGTQPWHWYLTNATIRGLGPLLLLLPVAALRPPVGSSDKQVLPLLPLLMVWYVAPVSVLSLLPHKEIRFIFPSLLALAVVAACGAYR
;
A
#
# COMPACT_ATOMS: atom_id res chain seq x y z
N ALA A 1 -9.69 -9.67 -15.55
CA ALA A 1 -9.45 -10.36 -14.25
C ALA A 1 -10.66 -10.37 -13.32
N VAL A 2 -11.07 -9.26 -12.67
CA VAL A 2 -12.29 -9.28 -11.80
C VAL A 2 -13.53 -9.63 -12.62
N HIS A 3 -13.66 -9.00 -13.80
CA HIS A 3 -14.69 -9.33 -14.78
C HIS A 3 -14.70 -10.83 -15.10
N ASP A 4 -13.54 -11.39 -15.41
CA ASP A 4 -13.39 -12.80 -15.80
C ASP A 4 -13.82 -13.74 -14.67
N PHE A 5 -13.45 -13.44 -13.42
CA PHE A 5 -13.94 -14.21 -12.27
C PHE A 5 -15.47 -14.15 -12.11
N LEU A 6 -16.09 -13.00 -12.39
CA LEU A 6 -17.53 -12.81 -12.24
C LEU A 6 -18.34 -13.48 -13.37
N TYR A 7 -17.85 -13.41 -14.61
CA TYR A 7 -18.62 -13.83 -15.79
C TYR A 7 -18.13 -15.13 -16.45
N HIS A 8 -16.83 -15.41 -16.44
CA HIS A 8 -16.25 -16.63 -17.01
C HIS A 8 -16.01 -17.71 -15.93
N GLY A 9 -15.82 -17.31 -14.67
CA GLY A 9 -15.74 -18.23 -13.54
C GLY A 9 -14.58 -19.22 -13.71
N THR A 10 -14.89 -20.51 -13.83
CA THR A 10 -13.89 -21.57 -13.99
C THR A 10 -13.47 -21.82 -15.44
N ASP A 11 -14.10 -21.18 -16.42
CA ASP A 11 -13.68 -21.26 -17.83
C ASP A 11 -12.44 -20.40 -18.07
N LEU A 12 -11.28 -20.95 -17.70
CA LEU A 12 -10.01 -20.22 -17.74
C LEU A 12 -9.52 -19.91 -19.17
N GLN A 13 -10.10 -20.53 -20.20
CA GLN A 13 -9.75 -20.25 -21.60
C GLN A 13 -10.40 -18.97 -22.11
N ALA A 14 -11.53 -18.57 -21.51
CA ALA A 14 -12.25 -17.35 -21.85
C ALA A 14 -11.71 -16.10 -21.13
N TYR A 15 -10.56 -16.18 -20.46
CA TYR A 15 -9.97 -15.05 -19.73
C TYR A 15 -9.20 -14.14 -20.68
N ASP A 16 -9.34 -12.83 -20.49
CA ASP A 16 -8.75 -11.78 -21.35
C ASP A 16 -7.24 -11.96 -21.59
N HIS A 17 -6.47 -12.42 -20.58
CA HIS A 17 -5.01 -12.57 -20.72
C HIS A 17 -4.59 -13.76 -21.58
N VAL A 18 -5.52 -14.69 -21.88
CA VAL A 18 -5.33 -15.78 -22.84
C VAL A 18 -5.61 -15.26 -24.25
N GLU A 19 -6.67 -14.48 -24.43
CA GLU A 19 -7.01 -13.85 -25.72
C GLU A 19 -5.98 -12.79 -26.15
N PHE A 20 -5.48 -11.99 -25.20
CA PHE A 20 -4.53 -10.90 -25.43
C PHE A 20 -3.18 -11.17 -24.74
N PRO A 21 -2.29 -11.98 -25.35
CA PRO A 21 -0.99 -12.29 -24.78
C PRO A 21 -0.05 -11.08 -24.80
N GLY A 22 0.99 -11.12 -23.95
CA GLY A 22 2.03 -10.08 -23.88
C GLY A 22 1.92 -9.13 -22.68
N VAL A 23 0.84 -9.22 -21.92
CA VAL A 23 0.69 -8.49 -20.65
C VAL A 23 1.72 -8.93 -19.60
N VAL A 24 2.26 -7.94 -18.88
CA VAL A 24 3.17 -8.18 -17.77
C VAL A 24 2.40 -8.82 -16.61
N PRO A 25 2.85 -9.97 -16.07
CA PRO A 25 2.13 -10.67 -15.02
C PRO A 25 1.86 -9.81 -13.79
N ARG A 26 0.62 -9.88 -13.29
CA ARG A 26 0.18 -9.34 -12.00
C ARG A 26 -0.62 -10.40 -11.25
N THR A 27 -0.67 -10.29 -9.93
CA THR A 27 -1.41 -11.26 -9.12
C THR A 27 -2.92 -11.15 -9.34
N PHE A 28 -3.57 -12.31 -9.40
CA PHE A 28 -5.01 -12.46 -9.42
C PHE A 28 -5.63 -12.37 -8.02
N LEU A 29 -4.83 -12.43 -6.95
CA LEU A 29 -5.35 -12.52 -5.57
C LEU A 29 -6.26 -11.33 -5.22
N GLY A 30 -5.84 -10.10 -5.51
CA GLY A 30 -6.68 -8.92 -5.26
C GLY A 30 -7.96 -8.92 -6.12
N SER A 31 -7.86 -9.39 -7.36
CA SER A 31 -9.01 -9.49 -8.26
C SER A 31 -10.02 -10.54 -7.79
N LEU A 32 -9.54 -11.68 -7.28
CA LEU A 32 -10.36 -12.74 -6.71
C LEU A 32 -11.11 -12.26 -5.47
N VAL A 33 -10.42 -11.58 -4.54
CA VAL A 33 -11.05 -11.02 -3.34
C VAL A 33 -12.16 -10.04 -3.71
N LEU A 34 -11.93 -9.16 -4.70
CA LEU A 34 -12.95 -8.22 -5.16
C LEU A 34 -14.11 -8.93 -5.86
N ALA A 35 -13.84 -9.93 -6.70
CA ALA A 35 -14.87 -10.70 -7.37
C ALA A 35 -15.78 -11.38 -6.35
N VAL A 36 -15.23 -12.14 -5.40
CA VAL A 36 -16.01 -12.81 -4.34
C VAL A 36 -16.81 -11.82 -3.51
N SER A 37 -16.21 -10.66 -3.17
CA SER A 37 -16.88 -9.65 -2.33
C SER A 37 -18.01 -8.91 -3.06
N SER A 38 -17.91 -8.75 -4.38
CA SER A 38 -18.92 -8.06 -5.21
C SER A 38 -19.94 -9.03 -5.83
N TRP A 39 -19.63 -10.33 -5.86
CA TRP A 39 -20.43 -11.36 -6.51
C TRP A 39 -21.91 -11.38 -6.08
N PRO A 40 -22.29 -11.29 -4.78
CA PRO A 40 -23.69 -11.34 -4.40
C PRO A 40 -24.51 -10.19 -5.00
N THR A 41 -23.94 -8.99 -5.02
CA THR A 41 -24.62 -7.79 -5.55
C THR A 41 -24.68 -7.83 -7.07
N VAL A 42 -23.60 -8.22 -7.74
CA VAL A 42 -23.57 -8.40 -9.20
C VAL A 42 -24.59 -9.46 -9.62
N ARG A 43 -24.66 -10.59 -8.90
CA ARG A 43 -25.61 -11.64 -9.22
C ARG A 43 -27.07 -11.21 -9.04
N LEU A 44 -27.36 -10.40 -8.00
CA LEU A 44 -28.70 -9.83 -7.81
C LEU A 44 -29.11 -8.92 -8.97
N ILE A 45 -28.17 -8.11 -9.48
CA ILE A 45 -28.41 -7.26 -10.66
C ILE A 45 -28.72 -8.12 -11.88
N ASP A 46 -27.90 -9.13 -12.16
CA ASP A 46 -28.09 -10.01 -13.33
C ASP A 46 -29.41 -10.80 -13.27
N LEU A 47 -29.87 -11.15 -12.05
CA LEU A 47 -31.15 -11.83 -11.84
C LEU A 47 -32.36 -10.92 -12.03
N THR A 48 -32.25 -9.64 -11.65
CA THR A 48 -33.37 -8.69 -11.69
C THR A 48 -33.48 -7.94 -13.01
N MET A 49 -32.35 -7.66 -13.67
CA MET A 49 -32.26 -6.84 -14.89
C MET A 49 -31.88 -7.64 -16.14
N GLY A 50 -31.72 -8.96 -16.05
CA GLY A 50 -31.28 -9.83 -17.14
C GLY A 50 -29.77 -9.74 -17.41
N HIS A 51 -29.29 -10.31 -18.53
CA HIS A 51 -27.90 -10.15 -18.96
C HIS A 51 -27.85 -9.17 -20.15
N SER A 52 -27.38 -7.95 -19.92
CA SER A 52 -27.20 -6.92 -20.94
C SER A 52 -25.82 -6.25 -20.82
N GLN A 53 -25.41 -5.53 -21.85
CA GLN A 53 -24.16 -4.76 -21.82
C GLN A 53 -24.18 -3.67 -20.73
N ASP A 54 -25.33 -3.06 -20.47
CA ASP A 54 -25.53 -2.07 -19.42
C ASP A 54 -25.27 -2.67 -18.02
N ASN A 55 -25.65 -3.94 -17.81
CA ASN A 55 -25.44 -4.64 -16.54
C ASN A 55 -23.95 -4.90 -16.26
N ARG A 56 -23.10 -4.99 -17.29
CA ARG A 56 -21.64 -5.08 -17.13
C ARG A 56 -21.03 -3.78 -16.64
N ILE A 57 -21.51 -2.63 -17.14
CA ILE A 57 -21.08 -1.32 -16.67
C ILE A 57 -21.53 -1.10 -15.22
N LEU A 58 -22.76 -1.50 -14.89
CA LEU A 58 -23.25 -1.44 -13.51
C LEU A 58 -22.40 -2.32 -12.59
N SER A 59 -22.03 -3.52 -13.02
CA SER A 59 -21.15 -4.42 -12.28
C SER A 59 -19.77 -3.82 -12.04
N LEU A 60 -19.21 -3.08 -13.00
CA LEU A 60 -17.99 -2.30 -12.78
C LEU A 60 -18.16 -1.28 -11.66
N PHE A 61 -19.28 -0.56 -11.61
CA PHE A 61 -19.55 0.39 -10.52
C PHE A 61 -19.70 -0.33 -9.17
N VAL A 62 -20.34 -1.49 -9.13
CA VAL A 62 -20.43 -2.33 -7.92
C VAL A 62 -19.04 -2.71 -7.43
N VAL A 63 -18.19 -3.25 -8.31
CA VAL A 63 -16.82 -3.67 -7.96
C VAL A 63 -16.01 -2.47 -7.44
N ARG A 64 -16.11 -1.30 -8.08
CA ARG A 64 -15.45 -0.06 -7.62
C ARG A 64 -16.02 0.43 -6.28
N GLY A 65 -17.33 0.27 -6.07
CA GLY A 65 -18.01 0.54 -4.80
C GLY A 65 -17.50 -0.36 -3.68
N THR A 66 -17.36 -1.67 -3.94
CA THR A 66 -16.75 -2.62 -3.01
C THR A 66 -15.32 -2.19 -2.64
N MET A 67 -14.52 -1.80 -3.63
CA MET A 67 -13.17 -1.30 -3.39
C MET A 67 -13.18 -0.02 -2.54
N ALA A 68 -14.12 0.90 -2.79
CA ALA A 68 -14.31 2.11 -1.99
C ALA A 68 -14.69 1.81 -0.54
N VAL A 69 -15.54 0.79 -0.29
CA VAL A 69 -15.90 0.35 1.07
C VAL A 69 -14.68 -0.20 1.81
N ILE A 70 -13.87 -1.03 1.16
CA ILE A 70 -12.62 -1.56 1.74
C ILE A 70 -11.64 -0.42 2.04
N ALA A 71 -11.49 0.54 1.13
CA ALA A 71 -10.67 1.73 1.33
C ALA A 71 -11.17 2.58 2.51
N ALA A 72 -12.49 2.80 2.61
CA ALA A 72 -13.10 3.52 3.72
C ALA A 72 -12.90 2.80 5.07
N ALA A 73 -12.94 1.47 5.08
CA ALA A 73 -12.63 0.67 6.27
C ALA A 73 -11.15 0.85 6.70
N ALA A 74 -10.22 0.85 5.75
CA ALA A 74 -8.81 1.12 6.04
C ALA A 74 -8.57 2.55 6.55
N LEU A 75 -9.23 3.55 5.96
CA LEU A 75 -9.17 4.94 6.44
C LEU A 75 -9.78 5.08 7.83
N ARG A 76 -10.92 4.43 8.11
CA ARG A 76 -11.53 4.39 9.45
C ARG A 76 -10.58 3.73 10.46
N ARG A 77 -9.86 2.69 10.05
CA ARG A 77 -8.86 2.01 10.89
C ARG A 77 -7.68 2.93 11.23
N LEU A 78 -7.19 3.72 10.26
CA LEU A 78 -6.16 4.75 10.46
C LEU A 78 -6.65 5.87 11.38
N ARG A 79 -7.88 6.34 11.14
CA ARG A 79 -8.56 7.33 11.99
C ARG A 79 -8.61 6.89 13.45
N ASN A 80 -9.01 5.65 13.71
CA ASN A 80 -9.16 5.12 15.05
C ASN A 80 -7.81 4.76 15.72
N ALA A 81 -6.73 4.62 14.96
CA ALA A 81 -5.39 4.38 15.50
C ALA A 81 -4.78 5.61 16.18
N CYS A 82 -5.29 6.80 15.88
CA CYS A 82 -4.78 8.04 16.47
C CYS A 82 -5.08 8.09 17.98
N PRO A 83 -4.13 8.54 18.83
CA PRO A 83 -4.29 8.53 20.29
C PRO A 83 -5.57 9.25 20.75
N ALA A 84 -6.26 8.70 21.74
CA ALA A 84 -7.51 9.25 22.31
C ALA A 84 -7.35 10.64 22.96
N SER A 85 -6.11 11.06 23.27
CA SER A 85 -5.79 12.42 23.75
C SER A 85 -5.87 13.47 22.63
N SER A 86 -5.93 13.05 21.36
CA SER A 86 -6.31 13.94 20.29
C SER A 86 -7.80 14.27 20.44
N LYS A 87 -8.15 15.57 20.56
CA LYS A 87 -9.54 16.02 20.56
C LYS A 87 -10.25 15.41 19.34
N PRO A 88 -11.59 15.24 19.35
CA PRO A 88 -12.34 14.58 18.28
C PRO A 88 -12.08 15.11 16.85
N ALA A 89 -11.43 16.27 16.71
CA ALA A 89 -11.08 16.88 15.43
C ALA A 89 -9.90 16.24 14.68
N LEU A 90 -8.80 15.78 15.32
CA LEU A 90 -7.62 15.29 14.57
C LEU A 90 -7.95 14.13 13.62
N PRO A 91 -8.70 13.08 14.03
CA PRO A 91 -9.01 11.99 13.13
C PRO A 91 -9.91 12.43 11.95
N VAL A 92 -10.74 13.45 12.15
CA VAL A 92 -11.53 14.08 11.08
C VAL A 92 -10.61 14.84 10.12
N ILE A 93 -9.69 15.65 10.63
CA ILE A 93 -8.71 16.40 9.82
C ILE A 93 -7.84 15.44 9.00
N ILE A 94 -7.38 14.32 9.57
CA ILE A 94 -6.65 13.27 8.82
C ILE A 94 -7.50 12.77 7.66
N THR A 95 -8.77 12.47 7.91
CA THR A 95 -9.68 12.01 6.86
C THR A 95 -9.78 13.06 5.76
N LEU A 96 -9.98 14.35 6.10
CA LEU A 96 -10.08 15.46 5.15
C LEU A 96 -8.79 15.68 4.36
N CYS A 97 -7.61 15.61 4.99
CA CYS A 97 -6.33 15.75 4.30
C CYS A 97 -6.11 14.59 3.31
N VAL A 98 -6.37 13.35 3.73
CA VAL A 98 -6.19 12.18 2.87
C VAL A 98 -7.19 12.16 1.72
N THR A 99 -8.46 12.50 1.97
CA THR A 99 -9.48 12.55 0.91
C THR A 99 -9.37 13.79 0.03
N GLY A 100 -8.82 14.88 0.55
CA GLY A 100 -8.51 16.10 -0.19
C GLY A 100 -7.36 15.93 -1.18
N CYS A 101 -6.45 14.97 -0.94
CA CYS A 101 -5.43 14.58 -1.92
C CYS A 101 -6.08 13.88 -3.12
N PHE A 102 -6.15 14.57 -4.27
CA PHE A 102 -6.70 14.01 -5.51
C PHE A 102 -6.14 12.63 -5.84
N HIS A 103 -4.81 12.47 -5.81
CA HIS A 103 -4.17 11.19 -6.14
C HIS A 103 -4.57 10.07 -5.16
N LEU A 104 -4.64 10.32 -3.85
CA LEU A 104 -5.00 9.26 -2.90
C LEU A 104 -6.47 8.83 -3.13
N SER A 105 -7.40 9.80 -3.15
CA SER A 105 -8.83 9.53 -3.37
C SER A 105 -9.14 8.87 -4.71
N PHE A 106 -8.52 9.35 -5.78
CA PHE A 106 -8.73 8.82 -7.12
C PHE A 106 -8.28 7.36 -7.22
N TYR A 107 -7.10 7.03 -6.68
CA TYR A 107 -6.54 5.69 -6.80
C TYR A 107 -7.15 4.67 -5.82
N TYR A 108 -7.75 5.09 -4.70
CA TYR A 108 -8.44 4.17 -3.78
C TYR A 108 -9.57 3.35 -4.43
N THR A 109 -10.18 3.84 -5.52
CA THR A 109 -11.33 3.18 -6.18
C THR A 109 -10.98 2.51 -7.51
N ARG A 110 -9.70 2.43 -7.86
CA ARG A 110 -9.22 1.82 -9.11
C ARG A 110 -8.81 0.37 -8.88
N LEU A 111 -8.96 -0.46 -9.90
CA LEU A 111 -8.66 -1.89 -9.84
C LEU A 111 -7.20 -2.14 -10.24
N LEU A 112 -6.29 -1.51 -9.51
CA LEU A 112 -4.84 -1.56 -9.77
C LEU A 112 -4.13 -2.20 -8.57
N PRO A 113 -2.99 -2.88 -8.79
CA PRO A 113 -2.13 -3.33 -7.68
C PRO A 113 -1.72 -2.18 -6.74
N ASN A 114 -1.56 -0.96 -7.28
CA ASN A 114 -1.33 0.27 -6.51
C ASN A 114 -2.43 0.57 -5.51
N SER A 115 -3.68 0.29 -5.85
CA SER A 115 -4.83 0.57 -5.02
C SER A 115 -4.90 -0.39 -3.84
N PHE A 116 -4.67 -1.70 -4.08
CA PHE A 116 -4.51 -2.68 -3.00
C PHE A 116 -3.31 -2.36 -2.10
N GLY A 117 -2.19 -1.99 -2.73
CA GLY A 117 -0.98 -1.56 -2.03
C GLY A 117 -1.24 -0.36 -1.12
N LEU A 118 -1.98 0.64 -1.60
CA LEU A 118 -2.36 1.81 -0.80
C LEU A 118 -3.28 1.43 0.36
N ILE A 119 -4.33 0.62 0.15
CA ILE A 119 -5.24 0.18 1.22
C ILE A 119 -4.49 -0.56 2.34
N LEU A 120 -3.63 -1.51 1.98
CA LEU A 120 -2.85 -2.28 2.95
C LEU A 120 -1.78 -1.41 3.62
N SER A 121 -1.20 -0.45 2.90
CA SER A 121 -0.29 0.54 3.49
C SER A 121 -1.00 1.46 4.49
N THR A 122 -2.26 1.83 4.24
CA THR A 122 -3.09 2.59 5.19
C THR A 122 -3.34 1.81 6.46
N HIS A 123 -3.65 0.51 6.33
CA HIS A 123 -3.78 -0.37 7.47
C HIS A 123 -2.46 -0.54 8.24
N SER A 124 -1.35 -0.70 7.52
CA SER A 124 -0.01 -0.79 8.14
C SER A 124 0.38 0.50 8.84
N LEU A 125 0.10 1.67 8.27
CA LEU A 125 0.33 2.96 8.91
C LEU A 125 -0.49 3.08 10.21
N ALA A 126 -1.73 2.59 10.22
CA ALA A 126 -2.53 2.53 11.44
C ALA A 126 -1.88 1.66 12.53
N LEU A 127 -1.39 0.46 12.17
CA LEU A 127 -0.65 -0.43 13.08
C LEU A 127 0.65 0.22 13.59
N TYR A 128 1.35 0.96 12.72
CA TYR A 128 2.55 1.70 13.07
C TYR A 128 2.27 2.77 14.13
N ILE A 129 1.21 3.56 13.95
CA ILE A 129 0.77 4.59 14.90
C ILE A 129 0.42 3.96 16.27
N GLU A 130 -0.20 2.78 16.26
CA GLU A 130 -0.48 1.99 17.47
C GLU A 130 0.74 1.33 18.11
N ARG A 131 1.95 1.58 17.60
CA ARG A 131 3.20 0.95 18.04
C ARG A 131 3.26 -0.57 17.83
N LYS A 132 2.39 -1.13 17.00
CA LYS A 132 2.44 -2.53 16.53
C LYS A 132 3.34 -2.64 15.30
N THR A 133 4.55 -2.06 15.40
CA THR A 133 5.49 -1.90 14.28
C THR A 133 5.86 -3.22 13.59
N LEU A 134 6.02 -4.30 14.36
CA LEU A 134 6.34 -5.63 13.80
C LEU A 134 5.22 -6.15 12.89
N THR A 135 3.96 -6.00 13.30
CA THR A 135 2.79 -6.38 12.48
C THR A 135 2.63 -5.44 11.29
N ALA A 136 2.89 -4.14 11.46
CA ALA A 136 2.95 -3.18 10.37
C ALA A 136 3.96 -3.62 9.29
N MET A 137 5.16 -4.01 9.71
CA MET A 137 6.20 -4.54 8.83
C MET A 137 5.75 -5.80 8.11
N GLN A 138 5.14 -6.76 8.82
CA GLN A 138 4.59 -7.99 8.22
C GLN A 138 3.55 -7.69 7.13
N VAL A 139 2.62 -6.77 7.39
CA VAL A 139 1.63 -6.33 6.39
C VAL A 139 2.33 -5.71 5.17
N MET A 140 3.35 -4.88 5.37
CA MET A 140 4.12 -4.30 4.25
C MET A 140 4.92 -5.36 3.48
N THR A 141 5.54 -6.33 4.16
CA THR A 141 6.26 -7.43 3.49
C THR A 141 5.30 -8.25 2.63
N PHE A 142 4.14 -8.65 3.17
CA PHE A 142 3.11 -9.35 2.42
C PHE A 142 2.65 -8.53 1.21
N THR A 143 2.31 -7.26 1.43
CA THR A 143 1.84 -6.36 0.37
C THR A 143 2.88 -6.21 -0.74
N ALA A 144 4.16 -6.14 -0.36
CA ALA A 144 5.22 -5.94 -1.32
C ALA A 144 5.46 -7.18 -2.21
N LEU A 145 5.38 -8.37 -1.64
CA LEU A 145 5.62 -9.62 -2.37
C LEU A 145 4.42 -10.07 -3.21
N VAL A 146 3.21 -9.64 -2.84
CA VAL A 146 1.98 -10.01 -3.54
C VAL A 146 1.57 -8.96 -4.57
N PHE A 147 1.59 -7.67 -4.20
CA PHE A 147 1.03 -6.61 -5.03
C PHE A 147 2.08 -5.68 -5.64
N ARG A 148 3.13 -5.31 -4.89
CA ARG A 148 4.00 -4.19 -5.25
C ARG A 148 5.40 -4.23 -4.62
N CYS A 149 6.38 -4.76 -5.34
CA CYS A 149 7.75 -4.90 -4.83
C CYS A 149 8.42 -3.58 -4.38
N ASP A 150 8.03 -2.42 -4.91
CA ASP A 150 8.51 -1.10 -4.48
C ASP A 150 8.22 -0.80 -2.99
N LEU A 151 7.21 -1.46 -2.41
CA LEU A 151 6.87 -1.32 -1.00
C LEU A 151 7.84 -2.06 -0.06
N LEU A 152 8.75 -2.87 -0.60
CA LEU A 152 9.83 -3.48 0.18
C LEU A 152 10.69 -2.43 0.88
N ALA A 153 10.87 -1.24 0.29
CA ALA A 153 11.64 -0.17 0.90
C ALA A 153 11.04 0.30 2.24
N ILE A 154 9.70 0.39 2.33
CA ILE A 154 9.01 0.72 3.58
C ILE A 154 9.13 -0.43 4.58
N SER A 155 8.97 -1.67 4.11
CA SER A 155 9.12 -2.86 4.96
C SER A 155 10.52 -2.94 5.58
N LEU A 156 11.56 -2.69 4.79
CA LEU A 156 12.95 -2.63 5.27
C LEU A 156 13.15 -1.48 6.27
N ALA A 157 12.62 -0.29 5.97
CA ALA A 157 12.72 0.87 6.86
C ALA A 157 12.05 0.61 8.22
N LEU A 158 10.89 -0.06 8.23
CA LEU A 158 10.23 -0.52 9.46
C LEU A 158 11.09 -1.52 10.23
N GLY A 159 11.71 -2.49 9.54
CA GLY A 159 12.62 -3.45 10.18
C GLY A 159 13.83 -2.78 10.83
N ILE A 160 14.43 -1.79 10.15
CA ILE A 160 15.54 -1.00 10.67
C ILE A 160 15.10 -0.17 11.87
N GLU A 161 13.93 0.48 11.82
CA GLU A 161 13.41 1.27 12.94
C GLU A 161 13.15 0.41 14.18
N ILE A 162 12.64 -0.82 14.02
CA ILE A 162 12.52 -1.78 15.13
C ILE A 162 13.90 -2.06 15.73
N ILE A 163 14.90 -2.41 14.91
CA ILE A 163 16.25 -2.74 15.40
C ILE A 163 16.87 -1.55 16.14
N VAL A 164 16.82 -0.35 15.55
CA VAL A 164 17.37 0.88 16.14
C VAL A 164 16.67 1.20 17.46
N ARG A 165 15.34 1.14 17.48
CA ARG A 165 14.55 1.45 18.69
C ARG A 165 14.88 0.51 19.84
N GLU A 166 14.94 -0.79 19.58
CA GLU A 166 15.26 -1.81 20.59
C GLU A 166 16.69 -1.64 21.13
N VAL A 167 17.66 -1.37 20.26
CA VAL A 167 19.06 -1.13 20.65
C VAL A 167 19.17 0.12 21.53
N MET A 168 18.48 1.21 21.18
CA MET A 168 18.50 2.46 21.96
C MET A 168 17.79 2.34 23.31
N GLN A 169 16.65 1.64 23.37
CA GLN A 169 15.85 1.55 24.60
C GLN A 169 16.46 0.63 25.66
N HIS A 170 17.15 -0.44 25.26
CA HIS A 170 17.68 -1.44 26.19
C HIS A 170 19.15 -1.18 26.60
N ASN A 171 19.71 0.02 26.39
CA ASN A 171 21.16 0.28 26.44
C ASN A 171 21.93 -0.84 25.70
N GLY A 172 21.35 -1.25 24.58
CA GLY A 172 21.48 -2.59 24.07
C GLY A 172 22.83 -2.80 23.42
N GLY A 173 23.74 -3.47 24.13
CA GLY A 173 24.92 -4.07 23.51
C GLY A 173 24.55 -5.10 22.44
N VAL A 174 25.56 -5.83 21.94
CA VAL A 174 25.43 -6.80 20.82
C VAL A 174 24.23 -7.75 20.94
N ARG A 175 23.82 -8.14 22.17
CA ARG A 175 22.68 -9.03 22.41
C ARG A 175 21.33 -8.44 21.96
N ALA A 176 21.06 -7.16 22.21
CA ALA A 176 19.81 -6.53 21.79
C ALA A 176 19.73 -6.46 20.26
N LEU A 177 20.85 -6.08 19.61
CA LEU A 177 20.98 -6.07 18.16
C LEU A 177 20.69 -7.44 17.54
N VAL A 178 21.36 -8.49 18.03
CA VAL A 178 21.16 -9.87 17.52
C VAL A 178 19.71 -10.32 17.69
N THR A 179 19.12 -10.07 18.86
CA THR A 179 17.74 -10.48 19.15
C THR A 179 16.75 -9.78 18.21
N SER A 180 16.86 -8.46 18.05
CA SER A 180 15.97 -7.69 17.19
C SER A 180 16.12 -8.07 15.72
N VAL A 181 17.36 -8.32 15.25
CA VAL A 181 17.61 -8.80 13.88
C VAL A 181 16.93 -10.16 13.64
N VAL A 182 17.03 -11.09 14.59
CA VAL A 182 16.38 -12.41 14.49
C VAL A 182 14.85 -12.25 14.45
N VAL A 183 14.27 -11.45 15.35
CA VAL A 183 12.82 -11.21 15.39
C VAL A 183 12.31 -10.59 14.09
N VAL A 184 13.00 -9.58 13.57
CA VAL A 184 12.66 -8.93 12.29
C VAL A 184 12.75 -9.92 11.14
N LYS A 185 13.84 -10.69 11.03
CA LYS A 185 14.03 -11.70 9.98
C LYS A 185 12.95 -12.77 10.00
N LEU A 186 12.67 -13.37 11.16
CA LEU A 186 11.65 -14.41 11.30
C LEU A 186 10.24 -13.87 10.98
N SER A 187 9.96 -12.63 11.38
CA SER A 187 8.67 -11.99 11.11
C SER A 187 8.49 -11.66 9.63
N ALA A 188 9.53 -11.15 8.96
CA ALA A 188 9.53 -10.92 7.52
C ALA A 188 9.38 -12.24 6.76
N LEU A 189 10.10 -13.29 7.18
CA LEU A 189 10.00 -14.62 6.58
C LEU A 189 8.58 -15.19 6.71
N LYS A 190 7.94 -15.07 7.89
CA LYS A 190 6.56 -15.50 8.10
C LYS A 190 5.59 -14.81 7.12
N ALA A 191 5.70 -13.49 6.98
CA ALA A 191 4.87 -12.73 6.06
C ALA A 191 5.17 -13.08 4.59
N ALA A 192 6.43 -13.32 4.26
CA ALA A 192 6.85 -13.73 2.92
C ALA A 192 6.32 -15.10 2.54
N VAL A 193 6.45 -16.10 3.41
CA VAL A 193 5.88 -17.43 3.20
C VAL A 193 4.38 -17.33 2.99
N TYR A 194 3.67 -16.58 3.84
CA TYR A 194 2.22 -16.40 3.68
C TYR A 194 1.84 -15.75 2.34
N GLY A 195 2.55 -14.69 1.92
CA GLY A 195 2.30 -14.02 0.65
C GLY A 195 2.57 -14.91 -0.56
N VAL A 196 3.70 -15.60 -0.56
CA VAL A 196 4.13 -16.48 -1.66
C VAL A 196 3.23 -17.70 -1.76
N VAL A 197 2.87 -18.34 -0.65
CA VAL A 197 1.97 -19.51 -0.63
C VAL A 197 0.55 -19.14 -1.09
N LEU A 198 0.08 -17.91 -0.85
CA LEU A 198 -1.22 -17.46 -1.36
C LEU A 198 -1.18 -17.04 -2.83
N SER A 199 -0.12 -16.35 -3.25
CA SER A 199 -0.02 -15.82 -4.61
C SER A 199 0.38 -16.90 -5.61
N ILE A 200 1.47 -17.65 -5.38
CA ILE A 200 2.04 -18.54 -6.39
C ILE A 200 1.07 -19.62 -6.89
N PRO A 201 0.37 -20.40 -6.04
CA PRO A 201 -0.50 -21.46 -6.54
C PRO A 201 -1.66 -20.91 -7.37
N LEU A 202 -2.31 -19.85 -6.89
CA LEU A 202 -3.37 -19.16 -7.62
C LEU A 202 -2.83 -18.62 -8.94
N ASP A 203 -1.76 -17.83 -8.89
CA ASP A 203 -1.23 -17.17 -10.07
C ASP A 203 -0.67 -18.16 -11.10
N THR A 204 -0.08 -19.28 -10.68
CA THR A 204 0.37 -20.36 -11.56
C THR A 204 -0.81 -20.98 -12.32
N LEU A 205 -1.92 -21.24 -11.61
CA LEU A 205 -3.13 -21.78 -12.20
C LEU A 205 -3.78 -20.79 -13.18
N MET A 206 -3.88 -19.51 -12.80
CA MET A 206 -4.53 -18.50 -13.63
C MET A 206 -3.71 -18.14 -14.88
N TRP A 207 -2.39 -18.01 -14.76
CA TRP A 207 -1.53 -17.60 -15.88
C TRP A 207 -1.28 -18.69 -16.93
N GLN A 208 -1.44 -19.98 -16.57
CA GLN A 208 -1.36 -21.12 -17.51
C GLN A 208 -0.09 -21.19 -18.37
N ARG A 209 1.04 -20.63 -17.90
CA ARG A 209 2.30 -20.59 -18.66
C ARG A 209 3.13 -21.89 -18.59
N GLY A 210 2.61 -22.94 -17.96
CA GLY A 210 3.34 -24.20 -17.75
C GLY A 210 4.55 -24.09 -16.80
N MET A 211 4.65 -23.00 -16.03
CA MET A 211 5.74 -22.76 -15.07
C MET A 211 5.20 -22.10 -13.80
N VAL A 212 5.93 -22.26 -12.69
CA VAL A 212 5.61 -21.63 -11.41
C VAL A 212 5.62 -20.10 -11.58
N MET A 213 4.49 -19.46 -11.34
CA MET A 213 4.31 -18.03 -11.57
C MET A 213 4.29 -17.27 -10.24
N TRP A 214 5.33 -16.46 -10.03
CA TRP A 214 5.32 -15.38 -9.04
C TRP A 214 5.31 -14.03 -9.76
N PRO A 215 4.13 -13.37 -9.88
CA PRO A 215 3.98 -12.18 -10.70
C PRO A 215 4.92 -11.03 -10.30
N GLU A 216 4.99 -10.69 -9.01
CA GLU A 216 5.85 -9.60 -8.57
C GLU A 216 7.34 -9.95 -8.67
N GLY A 217 7.71 -11.22 -8.52
CA GLY A 217 9.08 -11.68 -8.79
C GLY A 217 9.48 -11.47 -10.24
N TRP A 218 8.57 -11.78 -11.18
CA TRP A 218 8.78 -11.54 -12.61
C TRP A 218 8.91 -10.04 -12.93
N VAL A 219 8.04 -9.21 -12.35
CA VAL A 219 8.09 -7.75 -12.51
C VAL A 219 9.39 -7.18 -11.94
N PHE A 220 9.83 -7.67 -10.79
CA PHE A 220 11.09 -7.27 -10.19
C PHE A 220 12.27 -7.64 -11.08
N TRP A 221 12.31 -8.87 -11.58
CA TRP A 221 13.36 -9.32 -12.51
C TRP A 221 13.43 -8.44 -13.76
N PHE A 222 12.29 -8.23 -14.41
CA PHE A 222 12.18 -7.44 -15.62
C PHE A 222 12.58 -5.97 -15.43
N ASN A 223 12.22 -5.36 -14.29
CA ASN A 223 12.49 -3.93 -14.06
C ASN A 223 13.86 -3.66 -13.43
N ALA A 224 14.24 -4.45 -12.43
CA ALA A 224 15.44 -4.21 -11.63
C ALA A 224 16.67 -4.96 -12.17
N VAL A 225 16.50 -6.19 -12.68
CA VAL A 225 17.62 -7.00 -13.17
C VAL A 225 17.88 -6.75 -14.65
N GLU A 226 16.85 -6.82 -15.48
CA GLU A 226 16.99 -6.55 -16.92
C GLU A 226 17.07 -5.05 -17.24
N ASN A 227 16.85 -4.20 -16.22
CA ASN A 227 16.86 -2.74 -16.31
C ASN A 227 15.98 -2.18 -17.45
N LYS A 228 14.93 -2.89 -17.89
CA LYS A 228 14.06 -2.44 -18.99
C LYS A 228 13.19 -1.24 -18.61
N SER A 229 13.18 -0.87 -17.32
CA SER A 229 12.41 0.26 -16.77
C SER A 229 12.62 1.58 -17.51
N HIS A 230 13.81 1.81 -18.07
CA HIS A 230 14.13 3.00 -18.84
C HIS A 230 13.30 3.17 -20.13
N LEU A 231 12.72 2.09 -20.67
CA LEU A 231 11.88 2.12 -21.87
C LEU A 231 10.58 2.91 -21.67
N TRP A 232 10.14 3.10 -20.42
CA TRP A 232 8.97 3.92 -20.07
C TRP A 232 9.33 5.36 -19.70
N GLY A 233 10.54 5.81 -20.09
CA GLY A 233 11.06 7.14 -19.82
C GLY A 233 11.78 7.25 -18.48
N THR A 234 12.71 8.20 -18.39
CA THR A 234 13.55 8.42 -17.21
C THR A 234 13.36 9.83 -16.65
N GLN A 235 13.50 9.96 -15.34
CA GLN A 235 13.42 11.24 -14.65
C GLN A 235 14.63 11.42 -13.72
N PRO A 236 15.08 12.66 -13.46
CA PRO A 236 16.22 12.91 -12.57
C PRO A 236 15.97 12.38 -11.15
N TRP A 237 17.02 12.10 -10.41
CA TRP A 237 16.94 11.49 -9.07
C TRP A 237 16.04 12.28 -8.10
N HIS A 238 16.06 13.62 -8.18
CA HIS A 238 15.28 14.50 -7.31
C HIS A 238 13.79 14.65 -7.71
N TRP A 239 13.33 13.99 -8.78
CA TRP A 239 11.99 14.18 -9.34
C TRP A 239 10.86 13.91 -8.34
N TYR A 240 11.01 12.93 -7.44
CA TYR A 240 10.01 12.69 -6.41
C TYR A 240 9.84 13.92 -5.50
N LEU A 241 10.94 14.56 -5.10
CA LEU A 241 10.92 15.72 -4.23
C LEU A 241 10.39 16.97 -4.94
N THR A 242 10.89 17.26 -6.14
CA THR A 242 10.58 18.51 -6.85
C THR A 242 9.27 18.48 -7.63
N ASN A 243 8.72 17.28 -7.90
CA ASN A 243 7.55 17.14 -8.76
C ASN A 243 6.48 16.26 -8.12
N ALA A 244 6.78 15.00 -7.83
CA ALA A 244 5.76 14.05 -7.38
C ALA A 244 5.13 14.43 -6.03
N THR A 245 5.95 14.82 -5.06
CA THR A 245 5.48 15.25 -3.73
C THR A 245 4.70 16.55 -3.81
N ILE A 246 5.14 17.51 -4.65
CA ILE A 246 4.44 18.78 -4.86
C ILE A 246 3.07 18.56 -5.48
N ARG A 247 2.99 17.80 -6.58
CA ARG A 247 1.71 17.47 -7.23
C ARG A 247 0.84 16.55 -6.39
N GLY A 248 1.46 15.68 -5.59
CA GLY A 248 0.79 14.70 -4.74
C GLY A 248 0.03 15.32 -3.57
N LEU A 249 0.63 16.32 -2.90
CA LEU A 249 0.06 16.96 -1.71
C LEU A 249 -0.54 18.33 -1.96
N GLY A 250 -0.07 19.04 -3.00
CA GLY A 250 -0.53 20.39 -3.32
C GLY A 250 -0.43 21.33 -2.10
N PRO A 251 -1.52 22.01 -1.71
CA PRO A 251 -1.53 22.96 -0.59
C PRO A 251 -1.14 22.35 0.76
N LEU A 252 -1.33 21.04 0.97
CA LEU A 252 -1.01 20.39 2.25
C LEU A 252 0.48 20.45 2.61
N LEU A 253 1.36 20.71 1.64
CA LEU A 253 2.78 20.93 1.88
C LEU A 253 3.05 22.08 2.87
N LEU A 254 2.22 23.13 2.85
CA LEU A 254 2.37 24.29 3.73
C LEU A 254 2.16 23.94 5.21
N LEU A 255 1.50 22.82 5.50
CA LEU A 255 1.22 22.35 6.86
C LEU A 255 2.34 21.48 7.42
N LEU A 256 3.26 20.98 6.59
CA LEU A 256 4.36 20.11 7.05
C LEU A 256 5.34 20.85 7.98
N PRO A 257 5.79 22.10 7.70
CA PRO A 257 6.64 22.83 8.64
C PRO A 257 5.94 23.12 9.98
N VAL A 258 4.63 23.41 9.94
CA VAL A 258 3.82 23.64 11.16
C VAL A 258 3.78 22.39 12.04
N ALA A 259 3.71 21.21 11.42
CA ALA A 259 3.79 19.94 12.12
C ALA A 259 5.15 19.71 12.81
N ALA A 260 6.25 20.21 12.24
CA ALA A 260 7.59 20.08 12.81
C ALA A 260 7.85 21.03 14.00
N LEU A 261 7.31 22.25 13.97
CA LEU A 261 7.64 23.30 14.95
C LEU A 261 7.06 23.11 16.37
N ARG A 262 6.07 22.24 16.55
CA ARG A 262 5.37 22.08 17.85
C ARG A 262 4.99 20.63 18.17
N PRO A 263 5.93 19.67 18.30
CA PRO A 263 5.63 18.23 18.44
C PRO A 263 4.44 17.97 19.39
N PRO A 264 3.55 17.01 19.08
CA PRO A 264 2.31 16.84 19.84
C PRO A 264 2.63 16.75 21.33
N VAL A 265 2.15 17.70 22.12
CA VAL A 265 2.40 17.73 23.56
C VAL A 265 1.47 16.70 24.19
N GLY A 266 1.97 15.48 24.35
CA GLY A 266 1.40 14.47 25.23
C GLY A 266 2.28 14.37 26.47
N SER A 267 1.69 14.46 27.65
CA SER A 267 2.40 14.37 28.95
C SER A 267 3.02 13.00 29.24
N SER A 268 2.86 12.03 28.33
CA SER A 268 3.45 10.69 28.40
C SER A 268 4.01 10.29 27.04
N ASP A 269 5.23 9.73 27.02
CA ASP A 269 5.98 9.25 25.84
C ASP A 269 5.17 8.33 24.90
N LYS A 270 4.12 7.68 25.42
CA LYS A 270 3.22 6.79 24.67
C LYS A 270 2.12 7.50 23.89
N GLN A 271 1.93 8.81 24.06
CA GLN A 271 0.78 9.56 23.51
C GLN A 271 1.15 10.50 22.36
N VAL A 272 2.44 10.62 22.05
CA VAL A 272 2.94 11.50 20.99
C VAL A 272 3.20 10.69 19.72
N LEU A 273 2.61 11.13 18.61
CA LEU A 273 2.90 10.56 17.29
C LEU A 273 4.39 10.80 16.98
N PRO A 274 5.19 9.77 16.69
CA PRO A 274 6.63 9.90 16.49
C PRO A 274 6.91 10.48 15.09
N LEU A 275 6.71 11.80 14.92
CA LEU A 275 6.76 12.45 13.61
C LEU A 275 8.07 12.21 12.86
N LEU A 276 9.22 12.28 13.56
CA LEU A 276 10.52 12.07 12.94
C LEU A 276 10.69 10.61 12.46
N PRO A 277 10.54 9.56 13.30
CA PRO A 277 10.54 8.17 12.83
C PRO A 277 9.52 7.89 11.73
N LEU A 278 8.31 8.47 11.83
CA LEU A 278 7.27 8.32 10.82
C LEU A 278 7.72 8.89 9.46
N LEU A 279 8.27 10.10 9.43
CA LEU A 279 8.79 10.72 8.21
C LEU A 279 9.97 9.93 7.64
N MET A 280 10.88 9.47 8.50
CA MET A 280 12.04 8.68 8.08
C MET A 280 11.62 7.37 7.43
N VAL A 281 10.72 6.61 8.08
CA VAL A 281 10.29 5.29 7.63
C VAL A 281 9.37 5.35 6.42
N TRP A 282 8.39 6.27 6.43
CA TRP A 282 7.32 6.26 5.45
C TRP A 282 7.55 7.20 4.27
N TYR A 283 8.45 8.19 4.38
CA TYR A 283 8.75 9.12 3.31
C TYR A 283 10.23 9.08 2.90
N VAL A 284 11.16 9.43 3.79
CA VAL A 284 12.57 9.64 3.42
C VAL A 284 13.22 8.37 2.89
N ALA A 285 13.15 7.26 3.64
CA ALA A 285 13.75 6.00 3.24
C ALA A 285 13.20 5.46 1.90
N PRO A 286 11.88 5.27 1.71
CA PRO A 286 11.35 4.75 0.44
C PRO A 286 11.60 5.71 -0.72
N VAL A 287 11.42 7.03 -0.54
CA VAL A 287 11.67 8.00 -1.62
C VAL A 287 13.14 8.01 -2.02
N SER A 288 14.07 7.87 -1.06
CA SER A 288 15.51 7.81 -1.36
C SER A 288 15.87 6.57 -2.19
N VAL A 289 15.36 5.40 -1.80
CA VAL A 289 15.58 4.15 -2.55
C VAL A 289 14.98 4.24 -3.95
N LEU A 290 13.73 4.69 -4.07
CA LEU A 290 13.05 4.82 -5.35
C LEU A 290 13.66 5.90 -6.25
N SER A 291 14.32 6.91 -5.67
CA SER A 291 15.00 7.97 -6.42
C SER A 291 16.20 7.46 -7.23
N LEU A 292 16.79 6.34 -6.82
CA LEU A 292 17.88 5.67 -7.53
C LEU A 292 17.41 4.98 -8.82
N LEU A 293 16.11 4.70 -8.95
CA LEU A 293 15.56 4.06 -10.15
C LEU A 293 15.47 5.09 -11.30
N PRO A 294 15.91 4.75 -12.53
CA PRO A 294 15.82 5.67 -13.67
C PRO A 294 14.38 6.10 -13.96
N HIS A 295 13.46 5.12 -13.97
CA HIS A 295 12.04 5.33 -14.18
C HIS A 295 11.30 5.62 -12.87
N LYS A 296 10.48 6.66 -12.88
CA LYS A 296 9.76 7.15 -11.71
C LYS A 296 8.30 7.43 -12.05
N GLU A 297 7.41 7.06 -11.14
CA GLU A 297 5.98 7.33 -11.25
C GLU A 297 5.43 7.73 -9.88
N ILE A 298 4.51 8.70 -9.85
CA ILE A 298 3.92 9.17 -8.59
C ILE A 298 3.24 8.04 -7.79
N ARG A 299 2.75 7.02 -8.48
CA ARG A 299 2.06 5.88 -7.85
C ARG A 299 2.96 5.01 -6.96
N PHE A 300 4.27 5.05 -7.17
CA PHE A 300 5.22 4.30 -6.33
C PHE A 300 5.32 4.87 -4.92
N ILE A 301 4.99 6.16 -4.74
CA ILE A 301 5.09 6.86 -3.46
C ILE A 301 3.72 7.15 -2.82
N PHE A 302 2.63 6.49 -3.25
CA PHE A 302 1.32 6.70 -2.62
C PHE A 302 1.31 6.47 -1.10
N PRO A 303 1.95 5.43 -0.55
CA PRO A 303 2.06 5.28 0.91
C PRO A 303 2.82 6.42 1.58
N SER A 304 3.81 6.98 0.89
CA SER A 304 4.58 8.13 1.38
C SER A 304 3.76 9.41 1.35
N LEU A 305 2.95 9.63 0.31
CA LEU A 305 2.00 10.75 0.25
C LEU A 305 0.91 10.62 1.31
N LEU A 306 0.43 9.40 1.59
CA LEU A 306 -0.49 9.13 2.70
C LEU A 306 0.11 9.53 4.05
N ALA A 307 1.35 9.10 4.32
CA ALA A 307 2.03 9.45 5.57
C ALA A 307 2.25 10.97 5.70
N LEU A 308 2.64 11.65 4.62
CA LEU A 308 2.75 13.10 4.63
C LEU A 308 1.40 13.81 4.83
N ALA A 309 0.30 13.28 4.28
CA ALA A 309 -1.04 13.83 4.54
C ALA A 309 -1.42 13.70 6.02
N VAL A 310 -1.03 12.61 6.70
CA VAL A 310 -1.20 12.46 8.16
C VAL A 310 -0.36 13.49 8.92
N VAL A 311 0.89 13.72 8.51
CA VAL A 311 1.75 14.75 9.13
C VAL A 311 1.18 16.15 8.91
N ALA A 312 0.68 16.46 7.71
CA ALA A 312 0.02 17.72 7.40
C ALA A 312 -1.23 17.94 8.26
N ALA A 313 -2.02 16.88 8.50
CA ALA A 313 -3.16 16.93 9.40
C ALA A 313 -2.77 17.25 10.86
N CYS A 314 -1.62 16.74 11.33
CA CYS A 314 -1.06 17.14 12.62
C CYS A 314 -0.64 18.62 12.65
N GLY A 315 -0.23 19.20 11.52
CA GLY A 315 0.03 20.62 11.37
C GLY A 315 -1.25 21.46 11.42
N ALA A 316 -2.31 21.05 10.70
CA ALA A 316 -3.59 21.76 10.64
C ALA A 316 -4.43 21.66 11.93
N TYR A 317 -4.27 20.59 12.70
CA TYR A 317 -4.97 20.45 13.99
C TYR A 317 -4.47 21.45 15.06
N ARG A 318 -3.29 22.04 14.86
CA ARG A 318 -2.65 22.96 15.80
C ARG A 318 -3.02 24.40 15.54
#